data_AF-A0A4Q2RGU9-F1
#
_entry.id   AF-A0A4Q2RGU9-F1
#
_cell.length_a   1.000
_cell.length_b   1.000
_cell.length_c   1.000
_cell.angle_alpha   90.00
_cell.angle_beta   90.00
_cell.angle_gamma   90.00
#
_symmetry.space_group_name_H-M   'P 1'
#
loop_
_entity.id
_entity.type
_entity.pdbx_description
1 polymer ?
#
loop_
_entity_poly.entity_id
_entity_poly.type
_entity_poly.pdbx_seq_one_letter_code
_entity_poly.pdbx_strand_id
1 'polypeptide(L)'
;MTTLREFEDALRDQGMSMALAILQGLKERDRAKRSAVAPARRLTGQKMTPDLARRILELHGSTGMTQQEIAFKVGVNQGRVNEVIKRGKWLDGDPNAPEAKARDKAKARIAAGPKATAPLRKPRPRADGKPVPAAERGKGGTRMAAPVARDAQLTFL
;
A
#
# COMPACT_ATOMS: atom_id res chain seq x y z
N MET A 1 26.57 -11.57 -19.78
CA MET A 1 25.15 -11.16 -19.84
C MET A 1 25.08 -10.03 -20.85
N THR A 2 24.57 -10.26 -22.06
CA THR A 2 24.40 -9.19 -23.04
C THR A 2 23.18 -8.35 -22.69
N THR A 3 23.29 -7.03 -22.68
CA THR A 3 22.15 -6.14 -22.45
C THR A 3 21.39 -5.86 -23.74
N LEU A 4 20.10 -5.49 -23.63
CA LEU A 4 19.29 -5.06 -24.78
C LEU A 4 19.94 -3.90 -25.55
N ARG A 5 20.70 -3.05 -24.85
CA ARG A 5 21.40 -1.90 -25.43
C ARG A 5 22.62 -2.33 -26.25
N GLU A 6 23.42 -3.27 -25.76
CA GLU A 6 24.53 -3.84 -26.54
C GLU A 6 24.04 -4.49 -27.84
N PHE A 7 22.84 -5.08 -27.84
CA PHE A 7 22.21 -5.60 -29.05
C PHE A 7 21.73 -4.50 -30.00
N GLU A 8 21.14 -3.41 -29.48
CA GLU A 8 20.78 -2.22 -30.27
C GLU A 8 22.00 -1.55 -30.91
N ASP A 9 23.12 -1.50 -30.18
CA ASP A 9 24.37 -0.89 -30.66
C ASP A 9 25.04 -1.79 -31.72
N ALA A 10 25.12 -3.11 -31.50
CA ALA A 10 25.63 -4.05 -32.51
C ALA A 10 24.80 -4.08 -33.81
N LEU A 11 23.47 -3.93 -33.74
CA LEU A 11 22.62 -3.81 -34.94
C LEU A 11 22.85 -2.47 -35.68
N ARG A 12 23.22 -1.40 -34.96
CA ARG A 12 23.55 -0.11 -35.56
C ARG A 12 24.91 -0.15 -36.26
N ASP A 13 25.91 -0.75 -35.63
CA ASP A 13 27.26 -0.92 -36.19
C ASP A 13 27.26 -1.79 -37.46
N GLN A 14 26.34 -2.77 -37.55
CA GLN A 14 26.12 -3.59 -38.74
C GLN A 14 25.16 -2.97 -39.77
N GLY A 15 24.65 -1.75 -39.53
CA GLY A 15 23.74 -1.06 -40.45
C GLY A 15 22.38 -1.73 -40.67
N MET A 16 21.93 -2.61 -39.74
CA MET A 16 20.71 -3.41 -39.89
C MET A 16 19.43 -2.63 -39.54
N SER A 17 19.15 -1.57 -40.31
CA SER A 17 18.01 -0.67 -40.10
C SER A 17 16.65 -1.36 -39.97
N MET A 18 16.40 -2.43 -40.73
CA MET A 18 15.16 -3.22 -40.63
C MET A 18 15.04 -3.95 -39.28
N ALA A 19 16.15 -4.48 -38.75
CA ALA A 19 16.15 -5.15 -37.45
C ALA A 19 15.88 -4.15 -36.30
N LEU A 20 16.47 -2.95 -36.39
CA LEU A 20 16.19 -1.85 -35.45
C LEU A 20 14.71 -1.42 -35.47
N ALA A 21 14.08 -1.32 -36.65
CA ALA A 21 12.67 -1.01 -36.78
C ALA A 21 11.76 -2.08 -36.14
N ILE A 22 12.06 -3.36 -36.36
CA ILE A 22 11.34 -4.48 -35.73
C ILE A 22 11.51 -4.45 -34.19
N LEU A 23 12.72 -4.16 -33.70
CA LEU A 23 13.02 -4.08 -32.28
C LEU A 23 12.29 -2.92 -31.59
N GLN A 24 12.17 -1.78 -32.26
CA GLN A 24 11.37 -0.65 -31.79
C GLN A 24 9.88 -1.02 -31.66
N GLY A 25 9.29 -1.66 -32.67
CA GLY A 25 7.92 -2.17 -32.62
C GLY A 25 7.69 -3.31 -31.59
N LEU A 26 8.75 -4.02 -31.19
CA LEU A 26 8.71 -4.96 -30.05
C LEU A 26 8.69 -4.20 -28.71
N LYS A 27 9.56 -3.19 -28.53
CA LYS A 27 9.62 -2.34 -27.33
C LYS A 27 8.32 -1.60 -27.08
N GLU A 28 7.65 -1.11 -28.13
CA GLU A 28 6.35 -0.45 -28.05
C GLU A 28 5.24 -1.40 -27.60
N ARG A 29 5.17 -2.61 -28.18
CA ARG A 29 4.21 -3.64 -27.75
C ARG A 29 4.44 -4.11 -26.31
N ASP A 30 5.70 -4.27 -25.90
CA ASP A 30 6.05 -4.62 -24.53
C ASP A 30 5.70 -3.49 -23.53
N ARG A 31 6.00 -2.24 -23.88
CA ARG A 31 5.58 -1.07 -23.10
C ARG A 31 4.06 -1.00 -22.98
N ALA A 32 3.32 -1.22 -24.07
CA ALA A 32 1.86 -1.25 -24.09
C ALA A 32 1.30 -2.32 -23.13
N LYS A 33 1.85 -3.54 -23.18
CA LYS A 33 1.52 -4.63 -22.25
C LYS A 33 1.79 -4.23 -20.80
N ARG A 34 2.97 -3.67 -20.49
CA ARG A 34 3.32 -3.21 -19.14
C ARG A 34 2.43 -2.06 -18.64
N SER A 35 2.02 -1.13 -19.50
CA SER A 35 1.05 -0.07 -19.14
C SER A 35 -0.40 -0.57 -19.03
N ALA A 36 -0.75 -1.66 -19.71
CA ALA A 36 -2.06 -2.29 -19.61
C ALA A 36 -2.24 -3.12 -18.32
N VAL A 37 -1.14 -3.41 -17.59
CA VAL A 37 -1.21 -3.91 -16.21
C VAL A 37 -1.76 -2.77 -15.34
N ALA A 38 -3.07 -2.80 -15.09
CA ALA A 38 -3.74 -1.84 -14.23
C ALA A 38 -3.00 -1.75 -12.87
N PRO A 39 -2.76 -0.55 -12.32
CA PRO A 39 -2.04 -0.38 -11.08
C PRO A 39 -2.68 -1.24 -9.99
N ALA A 40 -1.85 -2.08 -9.34
CA ALA A 40 -2.31 -3.11 -8.42
C ALA A 40 -3.31 -2.52 -7.42
N ARG A 41 -4.60 -2.86 -7.57
CA ARG A 41 -5.64 -2.40 -6.66
C ARG A 41 -5.22 -2.85 -5.27
N ARG A 42 -5.00 -1.89 -4.37
CA ARG A 42 -4.73 -2.19 -2.96
C ARG A 42 -5.95 -2.95 -2.44
N LEU A 43 -5.82 -4.28 -2.31
CA LEU A 43 -6.87 -5.10 -1.70
C LEU A 43 -7.04 -4.57 -0.28
N THR A 44 -8.11 -3.82 -0.06
CA THR A 44 -8.59 -3.42 1.26
C THR A 44 -9.16 -4.67 1.91
N GLY A 45 -8.25 -5.54 2.33
CA GLY A 45 -8.59 -6.85 2.87
C GLY A 45 -9.52 -6.73 4.07
N GLN A 46 -10.35 -7.76 4.24
CA GLN A 46 -11.36 -7.88 5.28
C GLN A 46 -10.83 -7.37 6.63
N LYS A 47 -11.66 -6.61 7.35
CA LYS A 47 -11.32 -6.13 8.69
C LYS A 47 -11.01 -7.34 9.56
N MET A 48 -9.86 -7.31 10.25
CA MET A 48 -9.46 -8.42 11.09
C MET A 48 -10.37 -8.50 12.32
N THR A 49 -10.80 -9.71 12.66
CA THR A 49 -11.62 -10.02 13.83
C THR A 49 -11.04 -11.21 14.59
N PRO A 50 -11.39 -11.43 15.87
CA PRO A 50 -10.89 -12.58 16.62
C PRO A 50 -11.24 -13.93 15.99
N ASP A 51 -12.45 -14.05 15.45
CA ASP A 51 -12.90 -15.27 14.79
C ASP A 51 -12.11 -15.54 13.50
N LEU A 52 -11.74 -14.47 12.77
CA LEU A 52 -10.89 -14.55 11.59
C LEU A 52 -9.44 -14.93 11.95
N ALA A 53 -8.92 -14.40 13.06
CA ALA A 53 -7.60 -14.72 13.58
C ALA A 53 -7.49 -16.19 14.02
N ARG A 54 -8.50 -16.72 14.74
CA ARG A 54 -8.59 -18.16 15.07
C ARG A 54 -8.59 -19.03 13.80
N ARG A 55 -9.39 -18.67 12.79
CA ARG A 55 -9.45 -19.41 11.52
C ARG A 55 -8.15 -19.33 10.70
N ILE A 56 -7.39 -18.24 10.84
CA ILE A 56 -6.04 -18.12 10.26
C ILE A 56 -5.07 -19.10 10.93
N LEU A 57 -5.10 -19.23 12.26
CA LEU A 57 -4.27 -20.23 12.97
C LEU A 57 -4.67 -21.66 12.61
N GLU A 58 -5.97 -21.95 12.54
CA GLU A 58 -6.51 -23.25 12.11
C GLU A 58 -6.00 -23.63 10.71
N LEU A 59 -6.13 -22.73 9.73
CA LEU A 59 -5.64 -22.96 8.36
C LEU A 59 -4.11 -23.15 8.29
N HIS A 60 -3.35 -22.40 9.10
CA HIS A 60 -1.90 -22.52 9.14
C HIS A 60 -1.44 -23.85 9.75
N GLY A 61 -2.03 -24.26 10.89
CA GLY A 61 -1.68 -25.49 11.59
C GLY A 61 -2.18 -26.76 10.91
N SER A 62 -3.36 -26.73 10.29
CA SER A 62 -3.97 -27.93 9.67
C SER A 62 -3.53 -28.20 8.23
N THR A 63 -3.26 -27.14 7.44
CA THR A 63 -3.14 -27.27 5.98
C THR A 63 -1.73 -26.99 5.46
N GLY A 64 -0.80 -26.53 6.31
CA GLY A 64 0.56 -26.17 5.89
C GLY A 64 0.65 -25.00 4.90
N MET A 65 -0.48 -24.31 4.64
CA MET A 65 -0.56 -23.22 3.66
C MET A 65 0.37 -22.06 4.02
N THR A 66 0.97 -21.46 3.00
CA THR A 66 1.76 -20.25 3.15
C THR A 66 0.88 -19.07 3.58
N GLN A 67 1.50 -18.07 4.20
CA GLN A 67 0.78 -16.87 4.64
C GLN A 67 0.11 -16.10 3.49
N GLN A 68 0.65 -16.22 2.26
CA GLN A 68 0.06 -15.59 1.06
C GLN A 68 -1.19 -16.33 0.60
N GLU A 69 -1.18 -17.66 0.61
CA GLU A 69 -2.35 -18.48 0.26
C GLU A 69 -3.48 -18.29 1.29
N ILE A 70 -3.14 -18.28 2.59
CA ILE A 70 -4.09 -17.96 3.66
C ILE A 70 -4.64 -16.54 3.47
N ALA A 71 -3.78 -15.55 3.19
CA ALA A 71 -4.20 -14.18 2.94
C ALA A 71 -5.17 -14.06 1.76
N PHE A 72 -4.91 -14.76 0.66
CA PHE A 72 -5.79 -14.81 -0.51
C PHE A 72 -7.12 -15.50 -0.19
N LYS A 73 -7.07 -16.70 0.40
CA LYS A 73 -8.25 -17.52 0.76
C LYS A 73 -9.17 -16.84 1.78
N VAL A 74 -8.61 -16.07 2.71
CA VAL A 74 -9.33 -15.36 3.78
C VAL A 74 -9.63 -13.90 3.40
N GLY A 75 -9.13 -13.42 2.24
CA GLY A 75 -9.38 -12.05 1.76
C GLY A 75 -8.72 -10.95 2.62
N VAL A 76 -7.60 -11.24 3.26
CA VAL A 76 -6.86 -10.31 4.14
C VAL A 76 -5.47 -9.99 3.60
N ASN A 77 -4.78 -9.00 4.18
CA ASN A 77 -3.40 -8.69 3.83
C ASN A 77 -2.43 -9.68 4.52
N GLN A 78 -1.41 -10.17 3.79
CA GLN A 78 -0.41 -11.13 4.31
C GLN A 78 0.32 -10.62 5.56
N GLY A 79 0.59 -9.31 5.67
CA GLY A 79 1.17 -8.73 6.89
C GLY A 79 0.30 -8.95 8.12
N ARG A 80 -1.04 -8.91 7.97
CA ARG A 80 -1.97 -9.21 9.09
C ARG A 80 -1.97 -10.70 9.44
N VAL A 81 -1.88 -11.59 8.45
CA VAL A 81 -1.73 -13.05 8.68
C VAL A 81 -0.45 -13.35 9.46
N ASN A 82 0.66 -12.72 9.07
CA ASN A 82 1.93 -12.82 9.79
C ASN A 82 1.85 -12.32 11.24
N GLU A 83 1.12 -11.23 11.51
CA GLU A 83 0.93 -10.72 12.87
C GLU A 83 0.02 -11.59 13.74
N VAL A 84 -0.99 -12.27 13.16
CA VAL A 84 -1.76 -13.30 13.86
C VAL A 84 -0.86 -14.47 14.25
N ILE A 85 -0.08 -15.01 13.28
CA ILE A 85 0.77 -16.19 13.50
C ILE A 85 1.93 -15.90 14.46
N LYS A 86 2.64 -14.77 14.31
CA LYS A 86 3.85 -14.48 15.10
C LYS A 86 3.61 -13.82 16.45
N ARG A 87 2.46 -13.16 16.64
CA ARG A 87 2.19 -12.31 17.81
C ARG A 87 0.82 -12.54 18.45
N GLY A 88 0.01 -13.46 17.94
CA GLY A 88 -1.35 -13.71 18.44
C GLY A 88 -2.30 -12.51 18.32
N LYS A 89 -1.97 -11.49 17.51
CA LYS A 89 -2.80 -10.28 17.43
C LYS A 89 -4.23 -10.63 17.02
N TRP A 90 -5.18 -9.85 17.54
CA TRP A 90 -6.63 -10.03 17.39
C TRP A 90 -7.23 -11.28 18.05
N LEU A 91 -6.46 -12.21 18.62
CA LEU A 91 -7.02 -13.38 19.33
C LEU A 91 -7.69 -12.99 20.65
N ASP A 92 -7.03 -12.12 21.41
CA ASP A 92 -7.56 -11.55 22.65
C ASP A 92 -8.68 -10.58 22.33
N GLY A 93 -9.90 -11.11 22.32
CA GLY A 93 -11.12 -10.34 22.18
C GLY A 93 -11.48 -9.61 23.47
N ASP A 94 -10.57 -8.79 24.01
CA ASP A 94 -10.81 -7.95 25.18
C ASP A 94 -12.11 -7.15 24.96
N PRO A 95 -13.16 -7.39 25.76
CA PRO A 95 -14.44 -6.68 25.64
C PRO A 95 -14.30 -5.16 25.83
N ASN A 96 -13.23 -4.71 26.49
CA ASN A 96 -12.95 -3.30 26.69
C ASN A 96 -12.18 -2.62 25.54
N ALA A 97 -11.60 -3.38 24.61
CA ALA A 97 -10.89 -2.82 23.46
C ALA A 97 -11.82 -1.92 22.60
N PRO A 98 -11.30 -0.79 22.07
CA PRO A 98 -12.12 0.14 21.27
C PRO A 98 -12.67 -0.52 20.00
N GLU A 99 -11.97 -1.51 19.43
CA GLU A 99 -12.41 -2.29 18.28
C GLU A 99 -13.62 -3.20 18.60
N ALA A 100 -13.65 -3.82 19.78
CA ALA A 100 -14.78 -4.63 20.24
C ALA A 100 -16.02 -3.76 20.43
N LYS A 101 -15.87 -2.63 21.14
CA LYS A 101 -16.92 -1.62 21.32
C LYS A 101 -17.43 -1.06 19.99
N ALA A 102 -16.56 -0.85 19.00
CA ALA A 102 -16.94 -0.42 17.66
C ALA A 102 -17.72 -1.49 16.88
N ARG A 103 -17.31 -2.76 16.97
CA ARG A 103 -17.99 -3.91 16.35
C ARG A 103 -19.37 -4.12 16.94
N ASP A 104 -19.50 -4.09 18.25
CA ASP A 104 -20.75 -4.43 18.93
C ASP A 104 -21.76 -3.27 18.80
N LYS A 105 -21.28 -2.01 18.79
CA LYS A 105 -22.05 -0.84 18.35
C LYS A 105 -22.50 -0.91 16.89
N ALA A 106 -21.71 -1.53 15.99
CA ALA A 106 -22.11 -1.74 14.60
C ALA A 106 -23.14 -2.87 14.46
N LYS A 107 -22.96 -4.00 15.15
CA LYS A 107 -23.95 -5.09 15.22
C LYS A 107 -25.29 -4.58 15.78
N ALA A 108 -25.26 -3.82 16.87
CA ALA A 108 -26.45 -3.22 17.48
C ALA A 108 -27.19 -2.27 16.51
N ARG A 109 -26.47 -1.49 15.68
CA ARG A 109 -27.07 -0.63 14.65
C ARG A 109 -27.73 -1.40 13.51
N ILE A 110 -27.19 -2.57 13.15
CA ILE A 110 -27.79 -3.44 12.12
C ILE A 110 -29.01 -4.16 12.68
N ALA A 111 -28.91 -4.68 13.91
CA ALA A 111 -30.00 -5.37 14.60
C ALA A 111 -31.18 -4.44 14.97
N ALA A 112 -30.93 -3.16 15.27
CA ALA A 112 -31.96 -2.17 15.56
C ALA A 112 -32.73 -1.68 14.32
N GLY A 113 -32.37 -2.13 13.11
CA GLY A 113 -32.94 -1.66 11.85
C GLY A 113 -32.62 -0.18 11.55
N PRO A 114 -33.04 0.31 10.37
CA PRO A 114 -32.85 1.70 9.99
C PRO A 114 -33.78 2.63 10.79
N LYS A 115 -33.32 3.16 11.93
CA LYS A 115 -33.98 4.31 12.57
C LYS A 115 -33.95 5.52 11.63
N ALA A 116 -35.12 5.86 11.10
CA ALA A 116 -35.34 6.94 10.15
C ALA A 116 -35.26 8.34 10.81
N THR A 117 -34.10 8.73 11.30
CA THR A 117 -33.82 10.10 11.80
C THR A 117 -32.41 10.56 11.44
N ALA A 118 -32.11 10.62 10.13
CA ALA A 118 -31.04 11.46 9.62
C ALA A 118 -31.67 12.77 9.11
N PRO A 119 -31.47 13.93 9.76
CA PRO A 119 -32.00 15.18 9.25
C PRO A 119 -31.33 15.51 7.91
N LEU A 120 -32.13 15.89 6.91
CA LEU A 120 -31.62 16.29 5.59
C LEU A 120 -30.63 17.45 5.76
N ARG A 121 -29.35 17.20 5.48
CA ARG A 121 -28.36 18.26 5.30
C ARG A 121 -28.76 19.08 4.07
N LYS A 122 -29.36 20.26 4.28
CA LYS A 122 -29.64 21.23 3.22
C LYS A 122 -28.35 21.47 2.41
N PRO A 123 -28.37 21.35 1.07
CA PRO A 123 -27.20 21.65 0.26
C PRO A 123 -26.85 23.14 0.40
N ARG A 124 -25.56 23.44 0.60
CA ARG A 124 -25.08 24.82 0.51
C ARG A 124 -25.13 25.27 -0.96
N PRO A 125 -25.62 26.48 -1.29
CA PRO A 125 -25.48 27.01 -2.63
C PRO A 125 -24.00 27.14 -2.99
N ARG A 126 -23.65 26.79 -4.22
CA ARG A 126 -22.33 27.08 -4.78
C ARG A 126 -22.30 28.58 -5.11
N ALA A 127 -21.28 29.28 -4.64
CA ALA A 127 -21.01 30.63 -5.12
C ALA A 127 -20.31 30.54 -6.48
N ASP A 128 -20.81 31.29 -7.45
CA ASP A 128 -20.27 31.35 -8.81
C ASP A 128 -18.86 31.93 -8.88
N GLY A 129 -18.14 31.57 -9.95
CA GLY A 129 -16.69 31.74 -10.03
C GLY A 129 -16.20 33.15 -10.39
N LYS A 130 -14.95 33.43 -9.98
CA LYS A 130 -14.02 34.37 -10.64
C LYS A 130 -12.59 33.77 -10.59
N PRO A 131 -11.83 33.69 -11.69
CA PRO A 131 -10.49 33.11 -11.71
C PRO A 131 -9.37 34.15 -11.89
N VAL A 132 -8.48 34.32 -10.91
CA VAL A 132 -7.19 35.08 -11.04
C VAL A 132 -6.21 34.70 -9.90
N PRO A 133 -4.89 34.93 -10.00
CA PRO A 133 -3.97 33.95 -10.58
C PRO A 133 -2.85 33.50 -9.61
N ALA A 134 -1.83 32.80 -10.14
CA ALA A 134 -0.67 32.31 -9.39
C ALA A 134 0.20 33.42 -8.77
N ALA A 135 0.78 33.14 -7.60
CA ALA A 135 1.91 33.88 -7.04
C ALA A 135 2.87 32.91 -6.33
N GLU A 136 4.12 32.89 -6.75
CA GLU A 136 5.19 32.18 -6.04
C GLU A 136 5.55 32.86 -4.71
N ARG A 137 5.89 32.03 -3.72
CA ARG A 137 6.90 32.24 -2.65
C ARG A 137 6.87 30.99 -1.76
N GLY A 138 7.96 30.34 -1.38
CA GLY A 138 9.37 30.67 -1.57
C GLY A 138 10.11 30.57 -0.22
N LYS A 139 10.97 29.55 -0.09
CA LYS A 139 11.87 29.25 1.05
C LYS A 139 11.22 28.84 2.39
N GLY A 140 11.86 27.86 3.03
CA GLY A 140 11.47 27.34 4.35
C GLY A 140 12.29 26.11 4.76
N GLY A 141 13.59 26.09 4.46
CA GLY A 141 14.47 25.01 4.89
C GLY A 141 15.02 25.28 6.29
N THR A 142 15.04 24.27 7.15
CA THR A 142 15.76 24.31 8.43
C THR A 142 16.66 23.09 8.57
N ARG A 143 17.90 23.23 8.10
CA ARG A 143 19.03 22.50 8.69
C ARG A 143 19.53 23.33 9.88
N MET A 144 19.48 22.76 11.08
CA MET A 144 20.36 23.13 12.19
C MET A 144 21.07 21.81 12.54
N ALA A 145 22.30 21.55 12.11
CA ALA A 145 23.55 22.25 12.43
C ALA A 145 23.87 22.16 13.93
N ALA A 146 24.85 21.31 14.26
CA ALA A 146 25.44 21.21 15.58
C ALA A 146 26.44 22.37 15.84
N PRO A 147 26.83 22.56 17.10
CA PRO A 147 28.26 22.69 17.43
C PRO A 147 28.67 21.59 18.44
N VAL A 148 29.80 20.88 18.30
CA VAL A 148 31.19 21.24 18.70
C VAL A 148 31.30 21.92 20.10
N ALA A 149 32.23 21.56 21.00
CA ALA A 149 33.51 20.88 20.80
C ALA A 149 34.12 20.27 22.10
N ARG A 150 35.17 19.44 21.91
CA ARG A 150 36.39 19.29 22.74
C ARG A 150 36.24 18.70 24.16
N ASP A 151 37.25 18.06 24.76
CA ASP A 151 38.67 17.92 24.38
C ASP A 151 39.31 16.62 24.91
N ALA A 152 40.47 16.24 24.35
CA ALA A 152 41.59 15.47 24.98
C ALA A 152 41.33 14.07 25.62
N GLN A 153 42.27 13.12 25.74
CA GLN A 153 43.62 12.85 25.18
C GLN A 153 44.05 11.42 25.65
N LEU A 154 45.02 10.77 24.97
CA LEU A 154 46.00 9.77 25.51
C LEU A 154 45.43 8.45 26.12
N THR A 155 45.94 7.22 25.99
CA THR A 155 46.99 6.50 25.19
C THR A 155 46.75 4.97 25.41
N PHE A 156 47.48 3.96 24.89
CA PHE A 156 48.79 3.93 24.20
C PHE A 156 48.86 2.89 23.04
N LEU A 157 49.35 1.68 23.31
CA LEU A 157 49.59 0.50 22.46
C LEU A 157 49.26 -0.75 23.29
#